data_AF-C3ZUY9-F1
#
_entry.id   AF-C3ZUY9-F1
#
_cell.length_a   1.000
_cell.length_b   1.000
_cell.length_c   1.000
_cell.angle_alpha   90.00
_cell.angle_beta   90.00
_cell.angle_gamma   90.00
#
_symmetry.space_group_name_H-M   'P 1'
#
loop_
_entity.id
_entity.type
_entity.pdbx_description
1 polymer ?
#
loop_
_entity_poly.entity_id
_entity_poly.type
_entity_poly.pdbx_seq_one_letter_code
_entity_poly.pdbx_strand_id
1 'polypeptide(L)'
;CARKPCQHGRCVNQDGGYRCTCEPGWTGQNCSQDIEECARKPCQHGRCVNKDGGYICTCEPGWTGQICSQARQCQSGWGRYNNHCYKLMADEVAWLTARSRCQQHGAILASIKDSDENNFIAIAAQNKTFRWIPTFWLGLHKESEQWKWTDGSRVDYTNWAPCEPNNSKVFSVWQGEDCGTMYYKVHPGQWNDESCSSHKSYICKKPI
;
A
#
# COMPACT_ATOMS: atom_id res chain seq x y z
N CYS A 1 -25.40 -39.48 29.60
CA CYS A 1 -24.72 -39.37 28.29
C CYS A 1 -25.21 -40.33 27.19
N ALA A 2 -25.94 -41.41 27.48
CA ALA A 2 -26.38 -42.39 26.47
C ALA A 2 -27.16 -41.78 25.28
N ARG A 3 -27.90 -40.67 25.48
CA ARG A 3 -28.65 -39.96 24.44
C ARG A 3 -27.86 -38.89 23.68
N LYS A 4 -26.54 -38.79 23.87
CA LYS A 4 -25.66 -37.78 23.24
C LYS A 4 -26.20 -36.33 23.33
N PRO A 5 -26.49 -35.81 24.54
CA PRO A 5 -27.14 -34.50 24.70
C PRO A 5 -26.25 -33.29 24.34
N CYS A 6 -24.92 -33.45 24.34
CA CYS A 6 -23.98 -32.39 24.00
C CYS A 6 -23.77 -32.35 22.49
N GLN A 7 -24.01 -31.19 21.85
CA GLN A 7 -23.82 -31.01 20.41
C GLN A 7 -22.34 -30.77 20.06
N HIS A 8 -21.73 -29.74 20.65
CA HIS A 8 -20.32 -29.38 20.45
C HIS A 8 -19.54 -29.51 21.76
N GLY A 9 -19.42 -30.73 22.29
CA GLY A 9 -18.78 -30.94 23.57
C GLY A 9 -18.75 -32.38 24.05
N ARG A 10 -17.95 -32.61 25.08
CA ARG A 10 -17.85 -33.92 25.75
C ARG A 10 -18.90 -34.03 26.85
N CYS A 11 -19.71 -35.08 26.79
CA CYS A 11 -20.65 -35.41 27.85
C CYS A 11 -19.97 -36.15 29.01
N VAL A 12 -20.27 -35.74 30.23
CA VAL A 12 -19.86 -36.39 31.48
C VAL A 12 -21.11 -36.75 32.28
N ASN A 13 -21.25 -38.01 32.69
CA ASN A 13 -22.35 -38.43 33.58
C ASN A 13 -22.13 -37.83 34.98
N GLN A 14 -23.20 -37.38 35.61
CA GLN A 14 -23.19 -36.92 37.00
C GLN A 14 -24.30 -37.64 37.76
N ASP A 15 -24.24 -37.69 39.10
CA ASP A 15 -25.33 -38.22 39.90
C ASP A 15 -26.61 -37.42 39.62
N GLY A 16 -27.65 -38.12 39.18
CA GLY A 16 -28.92 -37.52 38.78
C GLY A 16 -28.92 -36.78 37.44
N GLY A 17 -27.86 -36.82 36.63
CA GLY A 17 -27.87 -36.09 35.35
C GLY A 17 -26.61 -36.21 34.50
N TYR A 18 -26.31 -35.12 33.80
CA TYR A 18 -25.13 -34.99 32.95
C TYR A 18 -24.64 -33.55 32.94
N ARG A 19 -23.37 -33.38 32.58
CA ARG A 19 -22.77 -32.09 32.28
C ARG A 19 -22.05 -32.18 30.94
N CYS A 20 -22.17 -31.13 30.14
CA CYS A 20 -21.37 -30.98 28.94
C CYS A 20 -20.14 -30.11 29.24
N THR A 21 -18.97 -30.55 28.79
CA THR A 21 -17.77 -29.71 28.67
C THR A 21 -17.68 -29.27 27.22
N CYS A 22 -18.01 -28.01 26.96
CA CYS A 22 -18.08 -27.48 25.60
C CYS A 22 -16.70 -27.38 24.95
N GLU A 23 -16.68 -27.62 23.64
CA GLU A 23 -15.53 -27.30 22.80
C GLU A 23 -15.32 -25.78 22.75
N PRO A 24 -14.09 -25.31 22.44
CA PRO A 24 -13.85 -23.88 22.22
C PRO A 24 -14.83 -23.30 21.20
N GLY A 25 -15.35 -22.09 21.48
CA GLY A 25 -16.35 -21.42 20.63
C GLY A 25 -17.80 -21.77 20.94
N TRP A 26 -18.06 -22.70 21.87
CA TRP A 26 -19.43 -23.11 22.22
C TRP A 26 -19.76 -22.90 23.70
N THR A 27 -21.02 -22.61 23.97
CA THR A 27 -21.56 -22.37 25.31
C THR A 27 -22.97 -22.94 25.48
N GLY A 28 -23.53 -22.78 26.68
CA GLY A 28 -24.83 -23.29 27.08
C GLY A 28 -24.77 -24.73 27.63
N GLN A 29 -25.88 -25.17 28.23
CA GLN A 29 -25.96 -26.46 28.93
C GLN A 29 -25.63 -27.66 28.02
N ASN A 30 -26.00 -27.58 26.75
CA ASN A 30 -25.83 -28.63 25.75
C ASN A 30 -24.75 -28.32 24.71
N CYS A 31 -23.99 -27.23 24.90
CA CYS A 31 -22.99 -26.74 23.94
C CYS A 31 -23.59 -26.55 22.54
N SER A 32 -24.76 -25.92 22.49
CA SER A 32 -25.53 -25.66 21.27
C SER A 32 -25.60 -24.17 20.93
N GLN A 33 -25.00 -23.32 21.76
CA GLN A 33 -24.97 -21.88 21.57
C GLN A 33 -23.57 -21.49 21.12
N ASP A 34 -23.48 -20.84 19.98
CA ASP A 34 -22.24 -20.25 19.47
C ASP A 34 -21.81 -19.08 20.36
N ILE A 35 -20.52 -18.92 20.59
CA ILE A 35 -19.97 -17.75 21.27
C ILE A 35 -19.85 -16.62 20.23
N GLU A 36 -20.21 -15.40 20.61
CA GLU A 36 -19.97 -14.24 19.74
C GLU A 36 -18.55 -13.69 19.97
N GLU A 37 -17.52 -14.34 19.40
CA GLU A 37 -16.13 -13.91 19.61
C GLU A 37 -15.87 -12.49 19.13
N CYS A 38 -16.58 -12.05 18.09
CA CYS A 38 -16.44 -10.70 17.56
C CYS A 38 -16.84 -9.59 18.55
N ALA A 39 -17.64 -9.89 19.57
CA ALA A 39 -17.97 -8.93 20.63
C ALA A 39 -16.72 -8.44 21.40
N ARG A 40 -15.65 -9.25 21.41
CA ARG A 40 -14.36 -8.90 22.05
C ARG A 40 -13.40 -8.14 21.13
N LYS A 41 -13.79 -7.86 19.89
CA LYS A 41 -12.97 -7.19 18.87
C LYS A 41 -11.56 -7.83 18.72
N PRO A 42 -11.49 -9.13 18.38
CA PRO A 42 -10.21 -9.85 18.35
C PRO A 42 -9.29 -9.42 17.19
N CYS A 43 -9.84 -8.85 16.11
CA CYS A 43 -9.06 -8.38 14.96
C CYS A 43 -8.44 -7.00 15.24
N GLN A 44 -7.13 -6.86 15.02
CA GLN A 44 -6.43 -5.59 15.26
C GLN A 44 -6.61 -4.60 14.10
N HIS A 45 -6.28 -5.02 12.88
CA HIS A 45 -6.38 -4.21 11.65
C HIS A 45 -7.27 -4.92 10.62
N GLY A 46 -8.55 -5.07 10.96
CA GLY A 46 -9.47 -5.83 10.13
C GLY A 46 -10.89 -5.92 10.68
N ARG A 47 -11.78 -6.42 9.84
CA ARG A 47 -13.18 -6.67 10.20
C ARG A 47 -13.35 -8.10 10.72
N CYS A 48 -13.91 -8.23 11.92
CA CYS A 48 -14.29 -9.53 12.47
C CYS A 48 -15.59 -10.04 11.84
N VAL A 49 -15.65 -11.35 11.56
CA VAL A 49 -16.86 -12.05 11.14
C VAL A 49 -17.02 -13.29 12.01
N ASN A 50 -18.12 -13.35 12.78
CA ASN A 50 -18.44 -14.51 13.62
C ASN A 50 -18.78 -15.71 12.73
N LYS A 51 -18.41 -16.89 13.18
CA LYS A 51 -18.65 -18.17 12.53
C LYS A 51 -18.99 -19.20 13.61
N ASP A 52 -19.78 -20.21 13.26
CA ASP A 52 -20.08 -21.27 14.21
C ASP A 52 -18.79 -21.92 14.75
N GLY A 53 -18.59 -21.85 16.06
CA GLY A 53 -17.41 -22.32 16.78
C GLY A 53 -16.18 -21.41 16.68
N GLY A 54 -16.31 -20.16 16.21
CA GLY A 54 -15.17 -19.24 16.14
C GLY A 54 -15.37 -17.96 15.32
N TYR A 55 -14.27 -17.44 14.78
CA TYR A 55 -14.30 -16.21 13.99
C TYR A 55 -13.21 -16.19 12.93
N ILE A 56 -13.43 -15.33 11.93
CA ILE A 56 -12.41 -14.98 10.94
C ILE A 56 -12.21 -13.46 10.92
N CYS A 57 -10.96 -13.03 10.77
CA CYS A 57 -10.63 -11.64 10.53
C CYS A 57 -10.39 -11.41 9.03
N THR A 58 -11.12 -10.45 8.45
CA THR A 58 -10.83 -9.94 7.12
C THR A 58 -9.89 -8.73 7.27
N CYS A 59 -8.60 -8.92 6.98
CA CYS A 59 -7.60 -7.90 7.21
C CYS A 59 -7.73 -6.71 6.25
N GLU A 60 -7.46 -5.52 6.79
CA GLU A 60 -7.29 -4.31 5.99
C GLU A 60 -6.08 -4.43 5.06
N PRO A 61 -6.04 -3.66 3.96
CA PRO A 61 -4.87 -3.62 3.08
C PRO A 61 -3.58 -3.35 3.87
N GLY A 62 -2.50 -4.07 3.54
CA GLY A 62 -1.22 -3.95 4.23
C GLY A 62 -1.07 -4.80 5.51
N TRP A 63 -2.11 -5.55 5.91
CA TRP A 63 -2.10 -6.46 7.08
C TRP A 63 -2.42 -7.92 6.73
N THR A 64 -1.95 -8.83 7.58
CA THR A 64 -2.10 -10.29 7.46
C THR A 64 -2.03 -10.97 8.82
N GLY A 65 -2.20 -12.30 8.83
CA GLY A 65 -2.26 -13.14 10.03
C GLY A 65 -3.68 -13.32 10.54
N GLN A 66 -3.88 -14.30 11.42
CA GLN A 66 -5.21 -14.72 11.90
C GLN A 66 -6.02 -13.59 12.53
N ILE A 67 -5.36 -12.66 13.22
CA ILE A 67 -5.97 -11.50 13.87
C ILE A 67 -5.55 -10.16 13.25
N CYS A 68 -4.95 -10.19 12.05
CA CYS A 68 -4.48 -9.01 11.33
C CYS A 68 -3.46 -8.16 12.12
N SER A 69 -2.56 -8.83 12.84
CA SER A 69 -1.50 -8.20 13.64
C SER A 69 -0.16 -8.09 12.89
N GLN A 70 -0.03 -8.75 11.73
CA GLN A 70 1.22 -8.78 10.98
C GLN A 70 1.14 -7.83 9.79
N ALA A 71 2.09 -6.91 9.70
CA ALA A 71 2.19 -6.02 8.57
C ALA A 71 2.72 -6.82 7.35
N ARG A 72 2.00 -6.80 6.21
CA ARG A 72 2.45 -7.46 4.97
C ARG A 72 3.75 -6.86 4.44
N GLN A 73 4.65 -7.68 3.93
CA GLN A 73 5.98 -7.22 3.53
C GLN A 73 6.10 -7.03 2.03
N CYS A 74 6.95 -6.08 1.62
CA CYS A 74 7.29 -5.89 0.21
C CYS A 74 8.28 -6.96 -0.27
N GLN A 75 8.29 -7.21 -1.58
CA GLN A 75 9.30 -8.05 -2.22
C GLN A 75 10.71 -7.48 -1.98
N SER A 76 11.73 -8.34 -1.98
CA SER A 76 13.13 -7.91 -1.79
C SER A 76 13.50 -6.77 -2.74
N GLY A 77 14.16 -5.74 -2.20
CA GLY A 77 14.57 -4.54 -2.93
C GLY A 77 13.49 -3.46 -3.10
N TRP A 78 12.29 -3.65 -2.55
CA TRP A 78 11.24 -2.63 -2.46
C TRP A 78 11.14 -2.09 -1.02
N GLY A 79 11.04 -0.76 -0.87
CA GLY A 79 10.78 -0.11 0.41
C GLY A 79 9.28 -0.03 0.68
N ARG A 80 8.87 -0.32 1.92
CA ARG A 80 7.48 -0.19 2.36
C ARG A 80 7.21 1.22 2.88
N TYR A 81 6.09 1.80 2.45
CA TYR A 81 5.48 2.95 3.12
C TYR A 81 3.95 2.82 3.09
N ASN A 82 3.32 2.86 4.27
CA ASN A 82 1.92 2.52 4.48
C ASN A 82 1.57 1.16 3.85
N ASN A 83 0.63 1.17 2.90
CA ASN A 83 0.09 -0.02 2.23
C ASN A 83 0.66 -0.19 0.80
N HIS A 84 1.79 0.45 0.52
CA HIS A 84 2.44 0.43 -0.79
C HIS A 84 3.92 0.06 -0.68
N CYS A 85 4.44 -0.48 -1.77
CA CYS A 85 5.83 -0.77 -2.02
C CYS A 85 6.38 0.19 -3.07
N TYR A 86 7.60 0.69 -2.82
CA TYR A 86 8.29 1.63 -3.68
C TYR A 86 9.66 1.10 -4.08
N LYS A 87 10.08 1.36 -5.31
CA LYS A 87 11.42 1.00 -5.77
C LYS A 87 11.95 2.04 -6.73
N LEU A 88 13.11 2.59 -6.39
CA LEU A 88 13.89 3.42 -7.31
C LEU A 88 14.61 2.51 -8.31
N MET A 89 14.33 2.75 -9.58
CA MET A 89 14.92 2.06 -10.72
C MET A 89 16.04 2.93 -11.27
N ALA A 90 17.25 2.36 -11.37
CA ALA A 90 18.44 3.12 -11.73
C ALA A 90 18.53 3.47 -13.22
N ASP A 91 17.89 2.69 -14.10
CA ASP A 91 17.95 2.92 -15.54
C ASP A 91 17.45 4.31 -15.92
N GLU A 92 18.16 4.97 -16.83
CA GLU A 92 17.79 6.29 -17.33
C GLU A 92 17.02 6.16 -18.64
N VAL A 93 15.73 6.48 -18.62
CA VAL A 93 14.84 6.32 -19.78
C VAL A 93 13.82 7.46 -19.89
N ALA A 94 13.21 7.61 -21.07
CA ALA A 94 12.05 8.48 -21.27
C ALA A 94 10.85 8.07 -20.40
N TRP A 95 9.96 9.01 -20.09
CA TRP A 95 8.86 8.83 -19.13
C TRP A 95 7.91 7.69 -19.50
N LEU A 96 7.53 7.57 -20.79
CA LEU A 96 6.68 6.47 -21.27
C LEU A 96 7.33 5.10 -21.09
N THR A 97 8.64 5.02 -21.31
CA THR A 97 9.42 3.79 -21.10
C THR A 97 9.51 3.46 -19.61
N ALA A 98 9.72 4.45 -18.74
CA ALA A 98 9.71 4.27 -17.28
C ALA A 98 8.37 3.71 -16.80
N ARG A 99 7.25 4.28 -17.29
CA ARG A 99 5.89 3.78 -17.03
C ARG A 99 5.73 2.31 -17.43
N SER A 100 6.13 1.95 -18.65
CA SER A 100 6.05 0.57 -19.13
C SER A 100 6.90 -0.39 -18.28
N ARG A 101 8.10 0.02 -17.86
CA ARG A 101 8.97 -0.80 -17.00
C ARG A 101 8.40 -1.00 -15.59
N CYS A 102 7.74 0.01 -15.00
CA CYS A 102 7.02 -0.22 -13.74
C CYS A 102 5.89 -1.25 -13.92
N GLN A 103 5.14 -1.20 -15.02
CA GLN A 103 4.05 -2.14 -15.30
C GLN A 103 4.53 -3.59 -15.40
N GLN A 104 5.72 -3.84 -15.94
CA GLN A 104 6.34 -5.17 -15.97
C GLN A 104 6.57 -5.76 -14.57
N HIS A 105 6.65 -4.93 -13.53
CA HIS A 105 6.78 -5.34 -12.14
C HIS A 105 5.45 -5.35 -11.35
N GLY A 106 4.32 -5.25 -12.05
CA GLY A 106 2.99 -5.10 -11.43
C GLY A 106 2.86 -3.79 -10.65
N ALA A 107 3.56 -2.75 -11.10
CA ALA A 107 3.62 -1.44 -10.49
C ALA A 107 3.29 -0.34 -11.51
N ILE A 108 3.23 0.89 -11.03
CA ILE A 108 3.06 2.10 -11.84
C ILE A 108 4.06 3.15 -11.39
N LEU A 109 4.26 4.22 -12.15
CA LEU A 109 5.08 5.33 -11.67
C LEU A 109 4.43 5.93 -10.42
N ALA A 110 5.26 6.28 -9.43
CA ALA A 110 4.74 6.65 -8.12
C ALA A 110 3.90 7.94 -8.18
N SER A 111 2.70 7.85 -7.61
CA SER A 111 1.91 8.99 -7.17
C SER A 111 2.29 9.39 -5.75
N ILE A 112 2.04 10.65 -5.38
CA ILE A 112 2.32 11.20 -4.05
C ILE A 112 1.05 11.86 -3.52
N LYS A 113 0.59 11.40 -2.37
CA LYS A 113 -0.66 11.82 -1.74
C LYS A 113 -0.48 12.97 -0.76
N ASP A 114 0.64 13.00 -0.04
CA ASP A 114 0.88 13.92 1.06
C ASP A 114 2.39 14.16 1.28
N SER A 115 2.69 15.06 2.23
CA SER A 115 4.05 15.43 2.58
C SER A 115 4.87 14.28 3.17
N ASP A 116 4.23 13.35 3.89
CA ASP A 116 4.94 12.25 4.53
C ASP A 116 5.38 11.21 3.49
N GLU A 117 4.52 10.90 2.52
CA GLU A 117 4.85 10.07 1.37
C GLU A 117 5.95 10.72 0.52
N ASN A 118 5.85 12.04 0.29
CA ASN A 118 6.87 12.81 -0.43
C ASN A 118 8.25 12.68 0.24
N ASN A 119 8.30 12.86 1.55
CA ASN A 119 9.54 12.81 2.33
C ASN A 119 10.11 11.39 2.36
N PHE A 120 9.27 10.37 2.50
CA PHE A 120 9.70 8.98 2.41
C PHE A 120 10.40 8.68 1.07
N ILE A 121 9.79 9.09 -0.04
CA ILE A 121 10.34 8.90 -1.38
C ILE A 121 11.66 9.69 -1.55
N ALA A 122 11.69 10.95 -1.12
CA ALA A 122 12.87 11.80 -1.21
C ALA A 122 14.07 11.19 -0.46
N ILE A 123 13.85 10.72 0.77
CA ILE A 123 14.89 10.06 1.59
C ILE A 123 15.35 8.75 0.95
N ALA A 124 14.42 7.95 0.43
CA ALA A 124 14.75 6.69 -0.25
C ALA A 124 15.64 6.89 -1.49
N ALA A 125 15.53 8.05 -2.15
CA ALA A 125 16.33 8.41 -3.32
C ALA A 125 17.70 8.99 -2.97
N GLN A 126 17.86 9.66 -1.83
CA GLN A 126 19.13 10.33 -1.44
C GLN A 126 20.33 9.38 -1.36
N ASN A 127 20.11 8.11 -0.98
CA ASN A 127 21.17 7.11 -0.83
C ASN A 127 21.51 6.36 -2.13
N LYS A 128 20.82 6.65 -3.24
CA LYS A 128 20.88 5.83 -4.45
C LYS A 128 20.77 6.65 -5.73
N THR A 129 21.76 7.49 -6.08
CA THR A 129 22.01 7.86 -7.50
C THR A 129 23.26 8.71 -7.79
N PHE A 130 23.66 8.56 -9.06
CA PHE A 130 24.87 9.05 -9.73
C PHE A 130 24.98 10.58 -9.83
N ARG A 131 26.20 11.07 -10.09
CA ARG A 131 26.62 12.46 -9.87
C ARG A 131 25.95 13.53 -10.76
N TRP A 132 25.27 13.17 -11.85
CA TRP A 132 25.01 14.11 -12.96
C TRP A 132 23.54 14.41 -13.30
N ILE A 133 22.60 13.48 -13.11
CA ILE A 133 21.17 13.75 -13.38
C ILE A 133 20.49 14.04 -12.05
N PRO A 134 19.96 15.24 -11.75
CA PRO A 134 19.53 15.66 -10.40
C PRO A 134 18.08 15.30 -10.02
N THR A 135 17.32 14.68 -10.93
CA THR A 135 15.92 14.32 -10.71
C THR A 135 15.57 12.92 -11.19
N PHE A 136 14.44 12.38 -10.73
CA PHE A 136 13.87 11.11 -11.20
C PHE A 136 12.38 11.25 -11.53
N TRP A 137 11.88 10.39 -12.42
CA TRP A 137 10.48 10.42 -12.85
C TRP A 137 9.51 10.00 -11.75
N LEU A 138 8.44 10.79 -11.64
CA LEU A 138 7.20 10.45 -10.93
C LEU A 138 6.11 10.06 -11.93
N GLY A 139 4.96 9.61 -11.43
CA GLY A 139 3.78 9.32 -12.24
C GLY A 139 2.96 10.55 -12.62
N LEU A 140 3.46 11.76 -12.34
CA LEU A 140 2.77 13.01 -12.62
C LEU A 140 2.96 13.37 -14.09
N HIS A 141 1.90 13.68 -14.81
CA HIS A 141 1.97 14.18 -16.18
C HIS A 141 0.82 15.14 -16.50
N LYS A 142 0.96 15.90 -17.58
CA LYS A 142 -0.10 16.77 -18.10
C LYS A 142 -0.99 15.98 -19.07
N GLU A 143 -2.30 16.16 -18.95
CA GLU A 143 -3.29 15.68 -19.91
C GLU A 143 -4.35 16.76 -20.07
N SER A 144 -4.51 17.29 -21.30
CA SER A 144 -5.41 18.42 -21.57
C SER A 144 -5.17 19.62 -20.64
N GLU A 145 -3.91 20.04 -20.52
CA GLU A 145 -3.46 21.15 -19.65
C GLU A 145 -3.67 20.94 -18.13
N GLN A 146 -4.01 19.73 -17.68
CA GLN A 146 -4.19 19.41 -16.26
C GLN A 146 -3.19 18.37 -15.78
N TRP A 147 -2.60 18.60 -14.61
CA TRP A 147 -1.74 17.63 -13.94
C TRP A 147 -2.56 16.45 -13.42
N LYS A 148 -2.09 15.24 -13.73
CA LYS A 148 -2.71 13.97 -13.32
C LYS A 148 -1.66 12.94 -12.94
N TRP A 149 -2.04 12.06 -12.01
CA TRP A 149 -1.26 10.89 -11.67
C TRP A 149 -1.62 9.71 -12.58
N THR A 150 -0.63 8.91 -12.96
CA THR A 150 -0.85 7.67 -13.76
C THR A 150 -1.72 6.62 -13.10
N ASP A 151 -1.92 6.71 -11.79
CA ASP A 151 -2.76 5.79 -11.00
C ASP A 151 -4.23 6.25 -10.91
N GLY A 152 -4.56 7.42 -11.47
CA GLY A 152 -5.88 8.02 -11.38
C GLY A 152 -6.17 8.73 -10.06
N SER A 153 -5.21 8.79 -9.14
CA SER A 153 -5.35 9.57 -7.91
C SER A 153 -5.49 11.06 -8.21
N ARG A 154 -6.22 11.76 -7.34
CA ARG A 154 -6.35 13.22 -7.40
C ARG A 154 -5.01 13.89 -7.09
N VAL A 155 -4.73 15.02 -7.74
CA VAL A 155 -3.57 15.86 -7.45
C VAL A 155 -3.95 16.86 -6.35
N ASP A 156 -4.18 16.36 -5.14
CA ASP A 156 -4.59 17.18 -3.98
C ASP A 156 -3.37 17.71 -3.19
N TYR A 157 -2.18 17.18 -3.46
CA TYR A 157 -0.90 17.61 -2.88
C TYR A 157 0.11 17.90 -3.99
N THR A 158 0.86 19.00 -3.83
CA THR A 158 1.97 19.36 -4.72
C THR A 158 3.16 19.85 -3.92
N ASN A 159 4.38 19.58 -4.40
CA ASN A 159 5.61 20.08 -3.78
C ASN A 159 6.56 20.68 -4.82
N TRP A 160 6.04 21.55 -5.69
CA TRP A 160 6.83 22.22 -6.72
C TRP A 160 8.02 23.00 -6.13
N ALA A 161 9.15 22.95 -6.82
CA ALA A 161 10.28 23.83 -6.53
C ALA A 161 9.88 25.29 -6.76
N PRO A 162 10.60 26.26 -6.16
CA PRO A 162 10.40 27.67 -6.48
C PRO A 162 10.43 27.88 -8.00
N CYS A 163 9.43 28.58 -8.52
CA CYS A 163 9.19 28.85 -9.95
C CYS A 163 8.66 27.68 -10.79
N GLU A 164 8.38 26.51 -10.22
CA GLU A 164 7.78 25.37 -10.94
C GLU A 164 6.26 25.25 -10.69
N PRO A 165 5.49 24.65 -11.62
CA PRO A 165 5.91 24.22 -12.96
C PRO A 165 6.03 25.40 -13.93
N ASN A 166 7.10 25.44 -14.72
CA ASN A 166 7.45 26.59 -15.55
C ASN A 166 7.18 26.37 -17.06
N ASN A 167 6.89 25.13 -17.48
CA ASN A 167 6.74 24.73 -18.88
C ASN A 167 7.87 25.26 -19.78
N SER A 168 9.12 25.02 -19.38
CA SER A 168 10.29 25.64 -19.99
C SER A 168 10.37 25.30 -21.47
N LYS A 169 10.32 26.33 -22.30
CA LYS A 169 10.53 26.21 -23.75
C LYS A 169 12.00 26.38 -24.14
N VAL A 170 12.90 26.47 -23.16
CA VAL A 170 14.30 26.89 -23.37
C VAL A 170 15.05 25.93 -24.30
N PHE A 171 14.73 24.62 -24.26
CA PHE A 171 15.40 23.61 -25.09
C PHE A 171 14.49 22.99 -26.16
N SER A 172 13.21 23.37 -26.19
CA SER A 172 12.21 22.82 -27.09
C SER A 172 11.08 23.83 -27.32
N VAL A 173 11.08 24.43 -28.51
CA VAL A 173 10.08 25.41 -28.93
C VAL A 173 8.69 24.77 -29.16
N TRP A 174 8.63 23.43 -29.30
CA TRP A 174 7.45 22.68 -29.76
C TRP A 174 6.98 21.53 -28.84
N GLN A 175 7.73 21.18 -27.79
CA GLN A 175 7.34 20.18 -26.80
C GLN A 175 7.40 20.84 -25.43
N GLY A 176 6.26 20.86 -24.74
CA GLY A 176 6.16 21.35 -23.37
C GLY A 176 6.80 20.39 -22.37
N GLU A 177 6.95 20.88 -21.14
CA GLU A 177 7.35 20.09 -19.99
C GLU A 177 6.09 19.52 -19.33
N ASP A 178 5.75 18.30 -19.75
CA ASP A 178 4.48 17.67 -19.42
C ASP A 178 4.63 16.46 -18.49
N CYS A 179 5.84 16.20 -17.98
CA CYS A 179 6.11 15.09 -17.08
C CYS A 179 6.79 15.57 -15.80
N GLY A 180 6.28 15.14 -14.64
CA GLY A 180 6.79 15.56 -13.34
C GLY A 180 7.96 14.71 -12.85
N THR A 181 8.93 15.39 -12.25
CA THR A 181 10.12 14.81 -11.65
C THR A 181 10.28 15.26 -10.21
N MET A 182 11.09 14.56 -9.43
CA MET A 182 11.49 14.97 -8.08
C MET A 182 13.01 15.12 -7.99
N TYR A 183 13.47 16.20 -7.35
CA TYR A 183 14.87 16.41 -7.00
C TYR A 183 15.32 15.53 -5.84
N TYR A 184 16.56 15.06 -5.88
CA TYR A 184 17.14 14.28 -4.78
C TYR A 184 18.36 14.94 -4.10
N LYS A 185 18.98 15.99 -4.69
CA LYS A 185 20.18 16.67 -4.15
C LYS A 185 19.95 18.15 -3.88
N VAL A 186 19.65 18.91 -4.93
CA VAL A 186 19.40 20.34 -4.85
C VAL A 186 17.91 20.50 -4.59
N HIS A 187 17.55 20.82 -3.34
CA HIS A 187 16.18 20.80 -2.81
C HIS A 187 15.48 19.43 -2.83
N PRO A 188 15.97 18.44 -2.05
CA PRO A 188 15.42 17.10 -2.04
C PRO A 188 13.91 17.08 -1.78
N GLY A 189 13.17 16.34 -2.60
CA GLY A 189 11.73 16.20 -2.47
C GLY A 189 10.91 17.24 -3.23
N GLN A 190 11.51 18.33 -3.72
CA GLN A 190 10.81 19.31 -4.56
C GLN A 190 10.64 18.81 -6.00
N TRP A 191 9.60 19.29 -6.68
CA TRP A 191 9.20 18.81 -8.00
C TRP A 191 9.55 19.80 -9.10
N ASN A 192 9.78 19.27 -10.30
CA ASN A 192 10.03 20.01 -11.53
C ASN A 192 9.25 19.37 -12.67
N ASP A 193 8.64 20.16 -13.55
CA ASP A 193 8.17 19.66 -14.84
C ASP A 193 9.34 19.56 -15.82
N GLU A 194 9.31 18.54 -16.66
CA GLU A 194 10.38 18.24 -17.60
C GLU A 194 9.81 17.68 -18.91
N SER A 195 10.56 17.86 -20.00
CA SER A 195 10.34 17.13 -21.25
C SER A 195 10.26 15.62 -21.02
N CYS A 196 9.11 15.02 -21.34
CA CYS A 196 8.88 13.58 -21.17
C CYS A 196 9.88 12.68 -21.95
N SER A 197 10.61 13.25 -22.90
CA SER A 197 11.66 12.56 -23.68
C SER A 197 13.02 12.52 -23.00
N SER A 198 13.23 13.33 -21.95
CA SER A 198 14.44 13.32 -21.14
C SER A 198 14.69 11.96 -20.50
N HIS A 199 15.95 11.58 -20.32
CA HIS A 199 16.31 10.28 -19.75
C HIS A 199 16.60 10.42 -18.27
N LYS A 200 15.84 9.71 -17.44
CA LYS A 200 16.01 9.76 -15.97
C LYS A 200 15.73 8.41 -15.35
N SER A 201 16.35 8.19 -14.19
CA SER A 201 15.89 7.18 -13.22
C SER A 201 14.43 7.44 -12.83
N TYR A 202 13.76 6.45 -12.26
CA TYR A 202 12.32 6.53 -12.00
C TYR A 202 11.92 5.72 -10.78
N ILE A 203 10.84 6.12 -10.12
CA ILE A 203 10.31 5.40 -8.96
C ILE A 203 9.00 4.69 -9.30
N CYS A 204 8.95 3.40 -9.03
CA CYS A 204 7.74 2.59 -9.16
C CYS A 204 7.02 2.44 -7.81
N LYS A 205 5.69 2.40 -7.82
CA LYS A 205 4.78 2.19 -6.69
C LYS A 205 3.80 1.06 -7.01
N LYS A 206 3.52 0.19 -6.03
CA LYS A 206 2.44 -0.82 -6.11
C LYS A 206 1.83 -1.09 -4.73
N PRO A 207 0.57 -1.54 -4.65
CA PRO A 207 0.01 -1.99 -3.38
C PRO A 207 0.75 -3.22 -2.85
N ILE A 208 0.68 -3.43 -1.54
CA ILE A 208 1.20 -4.62 -0.84
C ILE A 208 0.30 -5.84 -1.01
#